data_AF-A0A382XN71-F1
#
_entry.id   AF-A0A382XN71-F1
#
_cell.length_a   1.000
_cell.length_b   1.000
_cell.length_c   1.000
_cell.angle_alpha   90.00
_cell.angle_beta   90.00
_cell.angle_gamma   90.00
#
_symmetry.space_group_name_H-M   'P 1'
#
loop_
_entity.id
_entity.type
_entity.pdbx_description
1 polymer ?
#
loop_
_entity_poly.entity_id
_entity_poly.type
_entity_poly.pdbx_seq_one_letter_code
_entity_poly.pdbx_strand_id
1 'polypeptide(L)' 'VLTDRDEGIWVEDLELTEKDIGCAGASVRKRVLRGGLSDGVEVIEIDNGQFSFTVLPTRGMGIWRGCYHGHDIGWQ' A
#
# COMPACT_ATOMS: atom_id res chain seq x y z
N VAL A 1 13.53 3.88 1.36
CA VAL A 1 12.91 3.99 2.71
C VAL A 1 11.66 4.85 2.57
N LEU A 2 10.50 4.42 3.10
CA LEU A 2 9.24 5.17 2.97
C LEU A 2 8.91 6.04 4.17
N THR A 3 9.32 5.57 5.35
CA THR A 3 9.17 6.27 6.62
C THR A 3 10.38 5.90 7.48
N ASP A 4 11.10 6.90 7.95
CA ASP A 4 12.19 6.79 8.92
C ASP A 4 12.00 7.89 9.98
N ARG A 5 11.86 7.48 11.24
CA ARG A 5 11.66 8.43 12.33
C ARG A 5 12.96 9.17 12.68
N ASP A 6 14.07 8.45 12.70
CA ASP A 6 15.33 8.97 13.21
C ASP A 6 15.97 9.91 12.19
N GLU A 7 15.82 9.59 10.89
CA GLU A 7 16.25 10.44 9.79
C GLU A 7 15.19 11.48 9.36
N GLY A 8 13.99 11.44 9.94
CA GLY A 8 12.90 12.36 9.61
C GLY A 8 12.36 12.18 8.17
N ILE A 9 12.52 10.99 7.59
CA ILE A 9 12.07 10.68 6.24
C ILE A 9 10.59 10.30 6.30
N TRP A 10 9.79 10.96 5.48
CA TRP A 10 8.41 10.55 5.23
C TRP A 10 8.05 10.88 3.79
N VAL A 11 7.80 9.83 3.01
CA VAL A 11 7.43 9.95 1.59
C VAL A 11 5.91 9.97 1.51
N GLU A 12 5.32 11.04 0.98
CA GLU A 12 3.86 11.17 0.86
C GLU A 12 3.28 10.18 -0.15
N ASP A 13 3.83 10.19 -1.36
CA ASP A 13 3.41 9.35 -2.48
C ASP A 13 4.60 8.58 -3.06
N LEU A 14 4.34 7.32 -3.42
CA LEU A 14 5.27 6.46 -4.13
C LEU A 14 4.49 5.68 -5.17
N GLU A 15 5.08 5.51 -6.35
CA GLU A 15 4.60 4.55 -7.33
C GLU A 15 5.81 3.79 -7.90
N LEU A 16 5.79 2.48 -7.74
CA LEU A 16 6.74 1.55 -8.35
C LEU A 16 5.95 0.61 -9.25
N THR A 17 6.46 0.42 -10.45
CA THR A 17 5.86 -0.40 -11.49
C THR A 17 6.67 -1.67 -11.71
N GLU A 18 6.16 -2.54 -12.58
CA GLU A 18 6.86 -3.76 -12.99
C GLU A 18 8.28 -3.51 -13.53
N LYS A 19 8.56 -2.32 -14.08
CA LYS A 19 9.89 -1.94 -14.56
C LYS A 19 10.87 -1.67 -13.41
N ASP A 20 10.38 -1.05 -12.35
CA ASP A 20 11.16 -0.72 -11.16
C ASP A 20 11.41 -1.97 -10.30
N ILE A 21 10.44 -2.88 -10.30
CA ILE A 21 10.44 -4.11 -9.49
C ILE A 21 11.11 -5.28 -10.22
N GLY A 22 11.09 -5.30 -11.56
CA GLY A 22 11.59 -6.41 -12.37
C GLY A 22 10.68 -7.64 -12.38
N CYS A 23 9.41 -7.48 -12.05
CA CYS A 23 8.40 -8.54 -12.02
C CYS A 23 7.15 -8.09 -12.76
N ALA A 24 6.76 -8.82 -13.81
CA ALA A 24 5.63 -8.48 -14.66
C ALA A 24 4.32 -8.46 -13.84
N GLY A 25 3.52 -7.41 -14.02
CA GLY A 25 2.29 -7.19 -13.26
C GLY A 25 2.49 -6.75 -11.81
N ALA A 26 3.72 -6.62 -11.32
CA ALA A 26 3.96 -6.14 -9.96
C ALA A 26 3.85 -4.62 -9.88
N SER A 27 3.29 -4.13 -8.77
CA SER A 27 3.29 -2.71 -8.44
C SER A 27 3.26 -2.48 -6.93
N VAL A 28 3.80 -1.33 -6.52
CA VAL A 28 3.69 -0.84 -5.14
C VAL A 28 3.32 0.63 -5.19
N ARG A 29 2.21 0.99 -4.54
CA ARG A 29 1.74 2.38 -4.47
C ARG A 29 1.55 2.81 -3.02
N LYS A 30 2.16 3.94 -2.63
CA LYS A 30 1.89 4.62 -1.36
C LYS A 30 1.13 5.91 -1.65
N ARG A 31 0.13 6.22 -0.83
CA ARG A 31 -0.58 7.51 -0.83
C ARG A 31 -1.21 7.82 0.52
N VAL A 32 -1.53 9.09 0.74
CA VAL A 32 -2.33 9.55 1.88
C VAL A 32 -3.75 9.85 1.42
N LEU A 33 -4.73 9.25 2.08
CA LEU A 33 -6.14 9.55 1.82
C LEU A 33 -6.47 10.98 2.27
N ARG A 34 -7.22 11.69 1.43
CA ARG A 34 -7.65 13.07 1.67
C ARG A 34 -9.18 13.15 1.67
N GLY A 35 -9.74 13.85 2.64
CA GLY A 35 -11.17 14.06 2.85
C GLY A 35 -11.88 12.97 3.67
N GLY A 36 -12.98 13.36 4.30
CA GLY A 36 -13.86 12.47 5.06
C GLY A 36 -13.23 11.93 6.36
N LEU A 37 -13.76 10.81 6.86
CA LEU A 37 -13.31 10.16 8.09
C LEU A 37 -11.95 9.45 7.97
N SER A 38 -11.47 9.26 6.73
CA SER A 38 -10.19 8.61 6.43
C SER A 38 -9.08 9.61 6.12
N ASP A 39 -9.31 10.92 6.24
CA ASP A 39 -8.28 11.92 5.99
C ASP A 39 -7.02 11.66 6.84
N GLY A 40 -5.85 11.68 6.21
CA GLY A 40 -4.57 11.41 6.85
C GLY A 40 -4.21 9.93 7.01
N VAL A 41 -5.07 9.00 6.56
CA VAL A 41 -4.72 7.57 6.55
C VAL A 41 -3.74 7.27 5.43
N GLU A 42 -2.60 6.64 5.75
CA GLU A 42 -1.66 6.12 4.77
C GLU A 42 -2.12 4.77 4.26
N VAL A 43 -1.98 4.58 2.96
CA VAL A 43 -2.34 3.35 2.27
C VAL A 43 -1.15 2.93 1.42
N ILE A 44 -0.72 1.69 1.59
CA ILE A 44 0.25 1.05 0.71
C ILE A 44 -0.45 -0.12 0.03
N GLU A 45 -0.58 -0.04 -1.29
CA GLU A 45 -1.18 -1.07 -2.15
C GLU A 45 -0.03 -1.84 -2.80
N ILE A 46 -0.01 -3.16 -2.63
CA ILE A 46 0.99 -4.06 -3.21
C ILE A 46 0.25 -5.02 -4.12
N ASP A 47 0.75 -5.23 -5.33
CA ASP A 47 0.27 -6.22 -6.28
C ASP A 47 1.46 -6.97 -6.89
N ASN A 48 1.33 -8.27 -7.10
CA ASN A 48 2.32 -9.11 -7.80
C ASN A 48 1.79 -9.70 -9.11
N GLY A 49 0.63 -9.24 -9.58
CA GLY A 49 -0.07 -9.71 -10.77
C GLY A 49 -1.07 -10.86 -10.52
N GLN A 50 -1.07 -11.47 -9.33
CA GLN A 50 -2.01 -12.54 -8.96
C GLN A 50 -2.74 -12.25 -7.65
N PHE A 51 -2.00 -11.68 -6.70
CA PHE A 51 -2.45 -11.32 -5.38
C PHE A 51 -2.12 -9.87 -5.11
N SER A 52 -3.12 -9.12 -4.67
CA SER A 52 -2.96 -7.78 -4.16
C SER A 52 -3.38 -7.70 -2.71
N PHE A 53 -2.73 -6.82 -1.95
CA PHE A 53 -3.14 -6.50 -0.59
C PHE A 53 -2.81 -5.06 -0.23
N THR A 54 -3.53 -4.55 0.76
CA THR A 54 -3.39 -3.18 1.24
C THR A 54 -2.92 -3.17 2.68
N VAL A 55 -1.89 -2.38 2.98
CA VAL A 55 -1.39 -2.11 4.33
C VAL A 55 -1.74 -0.68 4.72
N LEU A 56 -2.11 -0.47 5.99
CA LEU A 56 -2.40 0.84 6.56
C LEU A 56 -1.35 1.23 7.61
N PRO A 57 -0.23 1.88 7.23
CA PRO A 57 0.82 2.24 8.17
C PRO A 57 0.35 3.04 9.39
N THR A 58 -0.51 4.05 9.16
CA THR A 58 -1.05 4.90 10.24
C THR A 58 -2.19 4.23 11.03
N ARG A 59 -2.49 2.96 10.75
CA ARG A 59 -3.42 2.10 11.52
C ARG A 59 -2.71 0.84 12.02
N GLY A 60 -1.52 1.03 12.61
CA GLY A 60 -0.77 -0.06 13.25
C GLY A 60 -0.19 -1.07 12.28
N MET A 61 0.12 -0.66 11.04
CA MET A 61 0.66 -1.53 9.99
C MET A 61 -0.26 -2.71 9.63
N GLY A 62 -1.57 -2.59 9.89
CA GLY A 62 -2.53 -3.65 9.62
C GLY A 62 -2.70 -3.89 8.12
N ILE A 63 -2.83 -5.17 7.73
CA ILE A 63 -3.43 -5.51 6.44
C ILE A 63 -4.91 -5.12 6.52
N TRP A 64 -5.45 -4.52 5.46
CA TRP A 64 -6.86 -4.08 5.43
C TRP A 64 -7.73 -4.96 4.54
N ARG A 65 -7.23 -5.29 3.35
CA ARG A 65 -7.92 -6.17 2.39
C ARG A 65 -6.90 -6.80 1.47
N GLY A 66 -7.27 -7.94 0.90
CA GLY A 66 -6.56 -8.55 -0.21
C GLY A 66 -7.51 -9.02 -1.30
N CYS A 67 -6.96 -9.28 -2.47
CA CYS A 67 -7.67 -9.89 -3.58
C CYS A 67 -6.75 -10.91 -4.25
N TYR A 68 -7.22 -12.15 -4.36
CA TYR A 68 -6.51 -13.21 -5.07
C TYR A 68 -7.36 -13.70 -6.23
N HIS A 69 -6.90 -13.49 -7.48
CA HIS A 69 -7.66 -13.86 -8.69
C HIS A 69 -9.13 -13.40 -8.69
N GLY A 70 -9.40 -12.19 -8.19
CA GLY A 70 -10.76 -11.63 -8.12
C GLY A 70 -11.57 -12.05 -6.89
N HIS A 71 -11.00 -12.86 -6.01
CA HIS A 71 -11.61 -13.23 -4.75
C HIS A 71 -11.14 -12.30 -3.63
N ASP A 72 -12.07 -11.57 -3.02
CA ASP A 72 -11.78 -10.73 -1.87
C ASP A 72 -11.39 -11.59 -0.66
N ILE A 73 -10.27 -11.22 -0.03
CA ILE A 73 -9.75 -11.83 1.19
C ILE A 73 -9.79 -10.76 2.27
N GLY A 74 -10.52 -11.06 3.35
CA GLY A 74 -10.69 -10.14 4.46
C GLY A 74 -11.46 -10.76 5.60
N TRP A 75 -11.73 -9.96 6.61
CA TRP A 75 -12.48 -10.35 7.80
C TRP A 75 -14.00 -10.19 7.57
N GLN A 76 -14.78 -11.03 8.24
CA GLN A 76 -16.23 -10.89 8.41
C GLN A 76 -16.55 -10.45 9.83
#